data_AF-A0AA37GW56-F1
#
_entry.id   AF-A0AA37GW56-F1
#
_cell.length_a   1.000
_cell.length_b   1.000
_cell.length_c   1.000
_cell.angle_alpha   90.00
_cell.angle_beta   90.00
_cell.angle_gamma   90.00
#
_symmetry.space_group_name_H-M   'P 1'
#
loop_
_entity.id
_entity.type
_entity.pdbx_description
1 polymer ?
#
loop_
_entity_poly.entity_id
_entity_poly.type
_entity_poly.pdbx_seq_one_letter_code
_entity_poly.pdbx_strand_id
1 'polypeptide(L)'
;MAASISAVHIGFDMWTSPNNFAYLAATAHFLDIKGKQQTRLLAFTQQKDEHSGLNMSTTLHEVIQRYEIVGKVGVVVSDNASNNDTCISHLFARLDPSMEMHDHQARTSTSPSTTTTGTSTSGEGLMLLASFATSSSLSEHLLKGLNDSGKHRER
;
A
#
# COMPACT_ATOMS: atom_id res chain seq x y z
N MET A 1 3.10 9.45 12.72
CA MET A 1 3.81 8.60 11.73
C MET A 1 5.17 9.15 11.38
N ALA A 2 5.36 10.48 11.28
CA ALA A 2 6.67 11.11 11.10
C ALA A 2 7.76 10.65 12.09
N ALA A 3 7.41 10.20 13.30
CA ALA A 3 8.35 9.62 14.26
C ALA A 3 8.60 8.10 14.10
N SER A 4 8.24 7.47 12.97
CA SER A 4 8.59 6.07 12.73
C SER A 4 10.11 5.88 12.68
N ILE A 5 10.59 4.75 13.19
CA ILE A 5 12.02 4.35 13.11
C ILE A 5 12.32 3.53 11.86
N SER A 6 11.29 2.94 11.24
CA SER A 6 11.40 2.25 9.95
C SER A 6 10.87 3.11 8.81
N ALA A 7 11.10 2.64 7.58
CA ALA A 7 10.29 3.01 6.43
C ALA A 7 8.80 2.71 6.69
N VAL A 8 7.93 3.42 5.99
CA VAL A 8 6.49 3.26 6.03
C VAL A 8 6.07 2.53 4.76
N HIS A 9 5.51 1.34 4.91
CA HIS A 9 4.99 0.55 3.80
C HIS A 9 3.50 0.85 3.64
N ILE A 10 3.07 1.08 2.41
CA ILE A 10 1.70 1.48 2.10
C ILE A 10 0.95 0.31 1.47
N GLY A 11 -0.18 -0.07 2.04
CA GLY A 11 -1.15 -0.93 1.34
C GLY A 11 -2.24 -0.06 0.76
N PHE A 12 -2.74 -0.36 -0.45
CA PHE A 12 -3.96 0.26 -0.93
C PHE A 12 -4.83 -0.73 -1.71
N ASP A 13 -6.12 -0.46 -1.70
CA ASP A 13 -7.13 -1.24 -2.41
C ASP A 13 -8.16 -0.26 -3.00
N MET A 14 -8.70 -0.59 -4.17
CA MET A 14 -9.77 0.18 -4.78
C MET A 14 -10.85 -0.73 -5.34
N TRP A 15 -12.09 -0.47 -4.94
CA TRP A 15 -13.23 -1.24 -5.37
C TRP A 15 -14.40 -0.33 -5.77
N THR A 16 -15.30 -0.88 -6.57
CA THR A 16 -16.59 -0.25 -6.87
C THR A 16 -17.65 -0.90 -6.00
N SER A 17 -18.37 -0.10 -5.21
CA SER A 17 -19.46 -0.57 -4.37
C SER A 17 -20.70 -0.93 -5.19
N PRO A 18 -21.67 -1.68 -4.61
CA PRO A 18 -22.90 -2.07 -5.32
C PRO A 18 -23.75 -0.89 -5.84
N ASN A 19 -23.61 0.29 -5.23
CA ASN A 19 -24.26 1.53 -5.68
C ASN A 19 -23.40 2.33 -6.68
N ASN A 20 -22.43 1.67 -7.33
CA ASN A 20 -21.60 2.20 -8.40
C ASN A 20 -20.73 3.40 -7.99
N PHE A 21 -20.28 3.43 -6.73
CA PHE A 21 -19.30 4.40 -6.26
C PHE A 21 -17.93 3.73 -6.10
N ALA A 22 -16.89 4.42 -6.52
CA ALA A 22 -15.53 3.94 -6.36
C ALA A 22 -14.96 4.39 -5.02
N TYR A 23 -14.30 3.50 -4.30
CA TYR A 23 -13.67 3.78 -3.02
C TYR A 23 -12.22 3.33 -3.04
N LEU A 24 -11.34 4.19 -2.54
CA LEU A 24 -9.94 3.89 -2.30
C LEU A 24 -9.70 3.85 -0.79
N ALA A 25 -9.11 2.75 -0.32
CA ALA A 25 -8.56 2.65 1.02
C ALA A 25 -7.04 2.58 0.97
N ALA A 26 -6.38 3.23 1.92
CA ALA A 26 -4.93 3.20 2.06
C ALA A 26 -4.52 2.96 3.52
N THR A 27 -3.53 2.12 3.74
CA THR A 27 -2.98 1.78 5.06
C THR A 27 -1.49 2.05 5.12
N ALA A 28 -0.99 2.33 6.32
CA ALA A 28 0.43 2.37 6.63
C ALA A 28 0.81 1.24 7.59
N HIS A 29 1.94 0.61 7.32
CA HIS A 29 2.58 -0.39 8.15
C HIS A 29 4.02 0.05 8.46
N PHE A 30 4.36 0.17 9.74
CA PHE A 30 5.67 0.68 10.18
C PHE A 30 6.00 0.27 11.62
N LEU A 31 7.26 0.43 12.03
CA LEU A 31 7.70 0.35 13.43
C LEU A 31 7.71 1.74 14.07
N ASP A 32 7.06 1.86 15.23
CA ASP A 32 7.11 3.08 16.04
C ASP A 32 8.42 3.23 16.81
N ILE A 33 8.59 4.35 17.53
CA ILE A 33 9.79 4.64 18.35
C ILE A 33 10.09 3.60 19.44
N LYS A 34 9.12 2.75 19.79
CA LYS A 34 9.30 1.67 20.76
C LYS A 34 9.64 0.34 20.06
N GLY A 35 9.87 0.37 18.75
CA GLY A 35 10.09 -0.82 17.93
C GLY A 35 8.84 -1.68 17.77
N LYS A 36 7.65 -1.16 18.08
CA LYS A 36 6.41 -1.91 17.97
C LYS A 36 5.80 -1.69 16.59
N GLN A 37 5.35 -2.79 15.98
CA GLN A 37 4.62 -2.72 14.72
C GLN A 37 3.29 -1.99 14.88
N GLN A 38 3.01 -1.12 13.92
CA GLN A 38 1.81 -0.33 13.83
C GLN A 38 1.19 -0.51 12.44
N THR A 39 -0.11 -0.77 12.43
CA THR A 39 -0.96 -0.67 11.23
C THR A 39 -1.92 0.50 11.43
N ARG A 40 -2.05 1.40 10.44
CA ARG A 40 -2.94 2.56 10.50
C ARG A 40 -3.69 2.72 9.18
N LEU A 41 -5.00 2.92 9.25
CA LEU A 41 -5.79 3.39 8.11
C LEU A 41 -5.45 4.86 7.88
N LEU A 42 -4.96 5.20 6.69
CA LEU A 42 -4.63 6.56 6.29
C LEU A 42 -5.78 7.24 5.57
N ALA A 43 -6.46 6.50 4.71
CA ALA A 43 -7.56 7.03 3.91
C ALA A 43 -8.60 5.95 3.68
N PHE A 44 -9.85 6.40 3.68
CA PHE A 44 -11.00 5.71 3.13
C PHE A 44 -11.83 6.79 2.44
N THR A 45 -11.68 6.91 1.13
CA THR A 45 -12.26 8.01 0.36
C THR A 45 -12.99 7.50 -0.86
N GLN A 46 -14.08 8.17 -1.20
CA GLN A 46 -14.69 7.98 -2.49
C GLN A 46 -13.78 8.58 -3.57
N GLN A 47 -13.40 7.79 -4.56
CA GLN A 47 -12.70 8.24 -5.75
C GLN A 47 -13.73 8.84 -6.71
N LYS A 48 -13.70 10.16 -6.90
CA LYS A 48 -14.72 10.88 -7.69
C LYS A 48 -14.41 10.92 -9.18
N ASP A 49 -13.14 10.80 -9.53
CA ASP A 49 -12.66 10.85 -10.91
C ASP A 49 -12.54 9.45 -11.51
N GLU A 50 -12.34 9.40 -12.84
CA GLU A 50 -12.17 8.16 -13.61
C GLU A 50 -11.11 7.24 -12.97
N HIS A 51 -11.32 5.92 -13.03
CA HIS A 51 -10.47 4.89 -12.39
C HIS A 51 -9.13 4.70 -13.11
N SER A 52 -8.49 5.80 -13.51
CA SER A 52 -7.15 5.78 -14.05
C SER A 52 -6.13 5.65 -12.91
N GLY A 53 -5.04 4.92 -13.17
CA GLY A 53 -3.93 4.85 -12.24
C GLY A 53 -3.38 6.24 -11.89
N LEU A 54 -3.47 7.20 -12.82
CA LEU A 54 -3.07 8.59 -12.58
C LEU A 54 -3.90 9.24 -11.46
N ASN A 55 -5.24 9.12 -11.49
CA ASN A 55 -6.10 9.72 -10.47
C ASN A 55 -5.90 9.04 -9.11
N MET A 56 -5.73 7.72 -9.09
CA MET A 56 -5.41 6.98 -7.87
C MET A 56 -4.09 7.43 -7.26
N SER A 57 -3.07 7.61 -8.09
CA SER A 57 -1.74 8.06 -7.65
C SER A 57 -1.78 9.47 -7.06
N THR A 58 -2.62 10.35 -7.60
CA THR A 58 -2.85 11.69 -7.04
C THR A 58 -3.47 11.59 -5.64
N THR A 59 -4.54 10.80 -5.48
CA THR A 59 -5.18 10.58 -4.18
C THR A 59 -4.21 10.00 -3.15
N LEU A 60 -3.41 8.99 -3.52
CA LEU A 60 -2.41 8.39 -2.63
C LEU A 60 -1.30 9.39 -2.27
N HIS A 61 -0.84 10.18 -3.23
CA HIS A 61 0.18 11.19 -3.00
C HIS A 61 -0.31 12.26 -2.00
N GLU A 62 -1.54 12.75 -2.13
CA GLU A 62 -2.13 13.69 -1.17
C GLU A 62 -2.21 13.12 0.25
N VAL A 63 -2.56 11.83 0.37
CA VAL A 63 -2.58 11.12 1.66
C VAL A 63 -1.17 11.05 2.25
N ILE A 64 -0.17 10.67 1.46
CA ILE A 64 1.23 10.59 1.89
C ILE A 64 1.77 11.96 2.32
N GLN A 65 1.42 13.03 1.59
CA GLN A 65 1.77 14.41 1.96
C GLN A 65 1.09 14.83 3.27
N ARG A 66 -0.20 14.56 3.43
CA ARG A 66 -0.97 14.90 4.63
C ARG A 66 -0.40 14.29 5.90
N TYR A 67 0.17 13.09 5.81
CA TYR A 67 0.81 12.41 6.94
C TYR A 67 2.32 12.67 7.06
N GLU A 68 2.87 13.54 6.19
CA GLU A 68 4.28 13.95 6.19
C GLU A 68 5.26 12.77 6.08
N ILE A 69 4.93 11.81 5.20
CA ILE A 69 5.70 10.56 5.03
C ILE A 69 6.33 10.40 3.63
N VAL A 70 6.35 11.45 2.80
CA VAL A 70 6.90 11.43 1.42
C VAL A 70 8.29 10.79 1.35
N GLY A 71 9.23 11.24 2.19
CA GLY A 71 10.61 10.70 2.23
C GLY A 71 10.76 9.40 3.04
N LYS A 72 9.67 8.77 3.47
CA LYS A 72 9.68 7.54 4.30
C LYS A 72 9.01 6.36 3.63
N VAL A 73 8.40 6.54 2.45
CA VAL A 73 7.70 5.45 1.76
C VAL A 73 8.71 4.39 1.31
N GLY A 74 8.51 3.15 1.79
CA GLY A 74 9.35 2.00 1.46
C GLY A 74 8.84 1.21 0.28
N VAL A 75 7.82 0.38 0.55
CA VAL A 75 7.16 -0.52 -0.42
C VAL A 75 5.69 -0.14 -0.50
N VAL A 76 5.11 -0.25 -1.69
CA VAL A 76 3.67 -0.15 -1.92
C VAL A 76 3.12 -1.52 -2.28
N VAL A 77 2.03 -1.92 -1.62
CA VAL A 77 1.36 -3.21 -1.78
C VAL A 77 -0.05 -2.96 -2.30
N SER A 78 -0.43 -3.68 -3.34
CA SER A 78 -1.78 -3.63 -3.93
C SER A 78 -2.21 -5.02 -4.42
N ASP A 79 -3.46 -5.14 -4.85
CA ASP A 79 -3.92 -6.32 -5.59
C ASP A 79 -3.36 -6.32 -7.03
N ASN A 80 -3.47 -7.46 -7.72
CA ASN A 80 -2.90 -7.70 -9.05
C ASN A 80 -3.82 -7.17 -10.16
N ALA A 81 -4.16 -5.89 -10.11
CA ALA A 81 -4.93 -5.20 -11.14
C ALA A 81 -4.03 -4.28 -11.96
N SER A 82 -4.17 -4.28 -13.29
CA SER A 82 -3.26 -3.55 -14.21
C SER A 82 -3.27 -2.03 -14.03
N ASN A 83 -4.35 -1.47 -13.50
CA ASN A 83 -4.44 -0.06 -13.14
C ASN A 83 -3.52 0.29 -11.94
N ASN A 84 -3.20 -0.66 -11.07
CA ASN A 84 -2.31 -0.46 -9.93
C ASN A 84 -0.86 -0.27 -10.37
N ASP A 85 -0.39 -0.98 -11.39
CA ASP A 85 0.97 -0.80 -11.92
C ASP A 85 1.17 0.64 -12.41
N THR A 86 0.18 1.16 -13.13
CA THR A 86 0.17 2.55 -13.60
C THR A 86 0.09 3.53 -12.43
N CYS A 87 -0.74 3.24 -11.42
CA CYS A 87 -0.85 4.03 -10.20
C CYS A 87 0.49 4.13 -9.46
N ILE A 88 1.13 3.00 -9.21
CA ILE A 88 2.36 2.92 -8.43
C ILE A 88 3.52 3.60 -9.16
N SER A 89 3.63 3.39 -10.48
CA SER A 89 4.64 4.07 -11.30
C SER A 89 4.49 5.59 -11.24
N HIS A 90 3.27 6.10 -11.40
CA HIS A 90 2.97 7.52 -11.27
C HIS A 90 3.14 8.06 -9.85
N LEU A 91 2.94 7.22 -8.83
CA LEU A 91 3.14 7.59 -7.43
C LEU A 91 4.63 7.76 -7.13
N PHE A 92 5.46 6.77 -7.44
CA PHE A 92 6.90 6.84 -7.18
C PHE A 92 7.58 7.99 -7.94
N ALA A 93 7.22 8.19 -9.21
CA ALA A 93 7.73 9.33 -9.99
C ALA A 93 7.41 10.69 -9.36
N ARG A 94 6.32 10.81 -8.58
CA ARG A 94 5.98 12.03 -7.83
C ARG A 94 6.71 12.14 -6.50
N LEU A 95 6.92 11.01 -5.82
CA LEU A 95 7.60 10.99 -4.51
C LEU A 95 9.09 11.25 -4.66
N ASP A 96 9.70 10.69 -5.71
CA ASP A 96 11.12 10.81 -6.02
C ASP A 96 11.33 10.70 -7.53
N PRO A 97 11.52 11.85 -8.23
CA PRO A 97 11.76 11.87 -9.67
C PRO A 97 13.06 11.17 -10.10
N SER A 98 13.95 10.81 -9.16
CA SER A 98 15.18 10.08 -9.45
C SER A 98 15.03 8.56 -9.43
N MET A 99 13.86 8.04 -9.01
CA MET A 99 13.58 6.60 -9.09
C MET A 99 13.38 6.17 -10.53
N GLU A 100 14.07 5.10 -10.91
CA GLU A 100 13.94 4.49 -12.22
C GLU A 100 12.84 3.42 -12.22
N MET A 101 12.35 3.03 -13.39
CA MET A 101 11.29 2.01 -13.52
C MET A 101 11.60 0.69 -12.81
N HIS A 102 12.88 0.30 -12.74
CA HIS A 102 13.29 -0.92 -12.03
C HIS A 102 13.21 -0.77 -10.51
N ASP A 103 13.37 0.45 -9.97
CA ASP A 103 13.14 0.73 -8.54
C ASP A 103 11.66 0.63 -8.19
N HIS A 104 10.78 1.06 -9.10
CA HIS A 104 9.33 0.94 -8.90
C HIS A 104 8.92 -0.54 -8.74
N GLN A 105 9.47 -1.43 -9.58
CA GLN A 105 9.20 -2.86 -9.50
C GLN A 105 9.75 -3.49 -8.22
N ALA A 106 10.96 -3.14 -7.80
CA ALA A 106 11.56 -3.64 -6.57
C ALA A 106 10.80 -3.19 -5.30
N ARG A 107 10.10 -2.06 -5.38
CA ARG A 107 9.30 -1.47 -4.29
C ARG A 107 7.81 -1.77 -4.39
N THR A 108 7.41 -2.65 -5.30
CA THR A 108 6.03 -3.09 -5.47
C THR A 108 5.90 -4.56 -5.08
N SER A 109 4.87 -4.89 -4.32
CA SER A 109 4.49 -6.29 -4.07
C SER A 109 3.02 -6.49 -4.41
N THR A 110 2.73 -7.41 -5.33
CA THR A 110 1.37 -7.81 -5.70
C THR A 110 0.93 -8.99 -4.85
N SER A 111 -0.25 -8.91 -4.23
CA SER A 111 -0.85 -10.09 -3.58
C SER A 111 -1.24 -11.15 -4.64
N PRO A 112 -1.04 -12.47 -4.39
CA PRO A 112 -1.49 -13.50 -5.31
C PRO A 112 -3.02 -13.49 -5.41
N SER A 113 -3.54 -13.46 -6.65
CA SER A 113 -4.97 -13.42 -6.94
C SER A 113 -5.67 -14.69 -6.44
N THR A 114 -6.60 -14.56 -5.48
CA THR A 114 -7.59 -15.60 -5.21
C THR A 114 -8.61 -15.58 -6.35
N THR A 115 -8.44 -16.45 -7.34
CA THR A 115 -9.49 -16.75 -8.31
C THR A 115 -10.63 -17.45 -7.56
N THR A 116 -11.67 -16.71 -7.16
CA THR A 116 -12.91 -17.30 -6.65
C THR A 116 -13.99 -17.17 -7.72
N THR A 117 -14.06 -18.17 -8.58
CA THR A 117 -15.29 -18.50 -9.32
C THR A 117 -16.38 -18.86 -8.32
N GLY A 118 -17.49 -18.11 -8.31
CA GLY A 118 -18.79 -18.62 -7.87
C GLY A 118 -19.53 -17.81 -6.80
N THR A 119 -20.62 -17.20 -7.26
CA THR A 119 -21.91 -16.95 -6.58
C THR A 119 -21.99 -15.96 -5.42
N SER A 120 -22.94 -15.01 -5.62
CA SER A 120 -23.40 -13.97 -4.71
C SER A 120 -23.79 -14.47 -3.32
N THR A 121 -23.36 -13.76 -2.27
CA THR A 121 -24.20 -12.97 -1.34
C THR A 121 -23.41 -12.64 -0.06
N SER A 122 -23.51 -11.40 0.42
CA SER A 122 -23.22 -11.00 1.81
C SER A 122 -21.75 -11.07 2.32
N GLY A 123 -20.74 -10.79 1.48
CA GLY A 123 -19.33 -10.92 1.85
C GLY A 123 -18.44 -9.68 1.79
N GLU A 124 -18.97 -8.48 1.55
CA GLU A 124 -18.15 -7.32 1.16
C GLU A 124 -17.29 -6.73 2.29
N GLY A 125 -17.62 -7.00 3.57
CA GLY A 125 -16.80 -6.60 4.71
C GLY A 125 -15.56 -7.48 4.97
N LEU A 126 -15.49 -8.67 4.35
CA LEU A 126 -14.39 -9.62 4.55
C LEU A 126 -13.20 -9.36 3.61
N MET A 127 -13.43 -8.73 2.45
CA MET A 127 -12.39 -8.39 1.47
C MET A 127 -11.36 -7.39 2.03
N LEU A 128 -11.83 -6.36 2.73
CA LEU A 128 -10.96 -5.38 3.40
C LEU A 128 -10.05 -6.08 4.42
N LEU A 129 -10.58 -7.02 5.20
CA LEU A 129 -9.79 -7.78 6.18
C LEU A 129 -8.79 -8.72 5.51
N ALA A 130 -9.11 -9.31 4.36
CA ALA A 130 -8.20 -10.18 3.62
C ALA A 130 -6.99 -9.40 3.07
N SER A 131 -7.21 -8.27 2.39
CA SER A 131 -6.13 -7.38 1.91
C SER A 131 -5.31 -6.78 3.06
N PHE A 132 -5.95 -6.46 4.19
CA PHE A 132 -5.24 -5.99 5.38
C PHE A 132 -4.43 -7.10 6.06
N ALA A 133 -4.95 -8.33 6.13
CA ALA A 133 -4.25 -9.48 6.70
C ALA A 133 -3.07 -9.91 5.83
N THR A 134 -3.21 -9.90 4.50
CA THR A 134 -2.12 -10.19 3.56
C THR A 134 -1.08 -9.07 3.57
N SER A 135 -1.48 -7.79 3.52
CA SER A 135 -0.56 -6.65 3.64
C SER A 135 0.15 -6.65 4.99
N SER A 136 -0.56 -6.94 6.09
CA SER A 136 0.06 -7.04 7.42
C SER A 136 1.05 -8.20 7.48
N SER A 137 0.70 -9.38 6.96
CA SER A 137 1.58 -10.56 6.95
C SER A 137 2.82 -10.38 6.07
N LEU A 138 2.65 -9.82 4.86
CA LEU A 138 3.76 -9.46 3.97
C LEU A 138 4.63 -8.35 4.57
N SER A 139 4.02 -7.33 5.18
CA SER A 139 4.74 -6.27 5.87
C SER A 139 5.53 -6.81 7.07
N GLU A 140 4.98 -7.75 7.83
CA GLU A 140 5.68 -8.42 8.94
C GLU A 140 6.89 -9.20 8.43
N HIS A 141 6.73 -9.93 7.34
CA HIS A 141 7.81 -10.71 6.74
C HIS A 141 8.92 -9.80 6.19
N LEU A 142 8.55 -8.71 5.50
CA LEU A 142 9.47 -7.71 4.98
C LEU A 142 10.19 -6.94 6.10
N LEU A 143 9.46 -6.47 7.11
CA LEU A 143 10.02 -5.77 8.27
C LEU A 143 10.96 -6.68 9.07
N LYS A 144 10.61 -7.96 9.22
CA LYS A 144 11.46 -8.96 9.89
C LYS A 144 12.73 -9.24 9.08
N GLY A 145 12.62 -9.42 7.77
CA GLY A 145 13.77 -9.60 6.87
C GLY A 145 14.75 -8.41 6.88
N LEU A 146 14.23 -7.18 6.96
CA LEU A 146 15.04 -5.97 7.08
C LEU A 146 15.75 -5.87 8.44
N ASN A 147 15.09 -6.29 9.54
CA ASN A 147 15.70 -6.31 10.87
C ASN A 147 16.78 -7.39 11.02
N ASP A 148 16.58 -8.56 10.39
CA ASP A 148 17.55 -9.66 10.42
C ASP A 148 18.79 -9.36 9.53
N SER A 149 18.60 -8.62 8.44
CA SER A 149 19.70 -8.14 7.58
C SER A 149 20.62 -7.13 8.27
N GLY A 150 20.09 -6.38 9.24
CA GLY A 150 20.88 -5.46 10.08
C GLY A 150 21.78 -6.17 11.10
N LYS A 151 21.47 -7.43 11.47
CA LYS A 151 22.28 -8.21 12.43
C LYS A 151 23.48 -8.91 11.80
N HIS A 152 23.54 -9.03 10.48
CA HIS A 152 24.64 -9.70 9.78
C HIS A 152 25.74 -8.76 9.28
N ARG A 153 25.62 -7.44 9.52
CA ARG A 153 26.59 -6.42 9.07
C ARG A 153 27.44 -5.82 10.20
N GLU A 154 27.61 -6.57 11.28
CA GLU A 154 28.60 -6.32 12.34
C GLU A 154 29.30 -7.64 12.72
N ARG A 155 30.18 -8.15 11.84
CA ARG A 155 31.28 -9.06 12.19
C ARG A 155 32.43 -8.87 11.22
#